data_AF-A0A955GXA1-F1
#
_entry.id   AF-A0A955GXA1-F1
#
_cell.length_a   1.000
_cell.length_b   1.000
_cell.length_c   1.000
_cell.angle_alpha   90.00
_cell.angle_beta   90.00
_cell.angle_gamma   90.00
#
_symmetry.space_group_name_H-M   'P 1'
#
loop_
_entity.id
_entity.type
_entity.pdbx_description
1 polymer ?
#
loop_
_entity_poly.entity_id
_entity_poly.type
_entity_poly.pdbx_seq_one_letter_code
_entity_poly.pdbx_strand_id
1 'polypeptide(L)'
;MIPTIFIIISPILSFIGGAAYIKDTLKGKTKPNRVSFFLWALAPIIGTAITLSNGAGWEVVPVFMAGFMPLIIFIVSFINKNSYWKLGKIDYICFVLAIITMVLWLAADKPLLALSFAIATDLFAYFPTFIKSYKYPETETALLYILPTFGNIFGILVAKD
;
A
#
# COMPACT_ATOMS: atom_id res chain seq x y z
N MET A 1 4.10 29.36 7.64
CA MET A 1 3.04 28.69 8.44
C MET A 1 2.29 27.77 7.50
N ILE A 2 2.51 26.47 7.62
CA ILE A 2 1.79 25.45 6.86
C ILE A 2 0.28 25.69 7.04
N PRO A 3 -0.53 25.74 5.98
CA PRO A 3 -1.97 25.66 6.16
C PRO A 3 -2.25 24.26 6.71
N THR A 4 -2.53 24.15 8.01
CA THR A 4 -2.92 22.92 8.73
C THR A 4 -3.95 22.07 7.96
N ILE A 5 -4.71 22.74 7.08
CA ILE A 5 -5.63 22.15 6.12
C ILE A 5 -5.02 21.01 5.28
N PHE A 6 -3.77 21.10 4.82
CA PHE A 6 -3.21 20.08 3.91
C PHE A 6 -2.82 18.78 4.62
N ILE A 7 -2.35 18.90 5.86
CA ILE A 7 -2.06 17.76 6.75
C ILE A 7 -3.35 16.98 7.04
N ILE A 8 -4.49 17.67 7.09
CA ILE A 8 -5.80 17.06 7.35
C ILE A 8 -6.43 16.50 6.06
N ILE A 9 -6.26 17.17 4.92
CA ILE A 9 -6.89 16.76 3.64
C ILE A 9 -6.33 15.43 3.11
N SER A 10 -5.02 15.22 3.12
CA SER A 10 -4.42 14.02 2.50
C SER A 10 -4.90 12.70 3.13
N PRO A 11 -4.95 12.56 4.48
CA PRO A 11 -5.54 11.38 5.12
C PRO A 11 -7.02 11.17 4.79
N ILE A 12 -7.82 12.24 4.72
CA ILE A 12 -9.24 12.16 4.35
C ILE A 12 -9.41 11.65 2.93
N LEU A 13 -8.66 12.20 1.98
CA LEU A 13 -8.67 11.76 0.58
C LEU A 13 -8.26 10.29 0.45
N SER A 14 -7.24 9.88 1.21
CA SER A 14 -6.78 8.49 1.23
C SER A 14 -7.84 7.54 1.79
N PHE A 15 -8.52 7.96 2.87
CA PHE A 15 -9.62 7.20 3.44
C PHE A 15 -10.81 7.04 2.48
N ILE A 16 -11.19 8.13 1.79
CA ILE A 16 -12.26 8.10 0.78
C ILE A 16 -11.89 7.12 -0.36
N GLY A 17 -10.64 7.18 -0.85
CA GLY A 17 -10.14 6.26 -1.87
C GLY A 17 -10.20 4.80 -1.42
N GLY A 18 -9.73 4.50 -0.20
CA GLY A 18 -9.80 3.17 0.41
C GLY A 18 -11.23 2.67 0.57
N ALA A 19 -12.12 3.50 1.12
CA ALA A 19 -13.53 3.15 1.32
C ALA A 19 -14.25 2.86 -0.01
N ALA A 20 -13.98 3.65 -1.06
CA ALA A 20 -14.53 3.42 -2.39
C ALA A 20 -14.03 2.08 -2.97
N TYR A 21 -12.75 1.75 -2.81
CA TYR A 21 -12.16 0.50 -3.26
C TYR A 21 -12.75 -0.72 -2.53
N ILE A 22 -12.92 -0.64 -1.21
CA ILE A 22 -13.56 -1.68 -0.38
C ILE A 22 -15.00 -1.90 -0.86
N LYS A 23 -15.77 -0.82 -1.04
CA LYS A 23 -17.16 -0.88 -1.51
C LYS A 23 -17.26 -1.56 -2.89
N ASP A 24 -16.41 -1.16 -3.83
CA ASP A 24 -16.41 -1.76 -5.18
C ASP A 24 -15.90 -3.21 -5.17
N THR A 25 -14.99 -3.55 -4.25
CA THR A 25 -14.55 -4.93 -4.01
C THR A 25 -15.70 -5.76 -3.47
N LEU A 26 -16.45 -5.28 -2.46
CA LEU A 26 -17.62 -6.00 -1.93
C LEU A 26 -18.72 -6.19 -2.99
N LYS A 27 -18.79 -5.30 -3.98
CA LYS A 27 -19.73 -5.40 -5.12
C LYS A 27 -19.25 -6.30 -6.26
N GLY A 28 -18.02 -6.82 -6.23
CA GLY A 28 -17.48 -7.64 -7.33
C GLY A 28 -17.02 -6.85 -8.55
N LYS A 29 -17.05 -5.52 -8.50
CA LYS A 29 -16.57 -4.64 -9.58
C LYS A 29 -15.04 -4.61 -9.59
N THR A 30 -14.46 -4.42 -8.41
CA THR A 30 -13.01 -4.39 -8.22
C THR A 30 -12.50 -5.74 -7.78
N LYS A 31 -11.37 -6.15 -8.36
CA LYS A 31 -10.78 -7.48 -8.15
C LYS A 31 -9.36 -7.33 -7.63
N PRO A 32 -9.13 -7.08 -6.33
CA PRO A 32 -7.81 -6.73 -5.83
C PRO A 32 -6.78 -7.81 -6.14
N ASN A 33 -5.59 -7.44 -6.64
CA ASN A 33 -4.49 -8.40 -6.74
C ASN A 33 -3.99 -8.73 -5.32
N ARG A 34 -4.35 -9.92 -4.85
CA ARG A 34 -4.08 -10.37 -3.48
C ARG A 34 -2.60 -10.38 -3.11
N VAL A 35 -1.70 -10.58 -4.07
CA VAL A 35 -0.25 -10.53 -3.81
C VAL A 35 0.17 -9.12 -3.42
N SER A 36 -0.17 -8.12 -4.22
CA SER A 36 0.19 -6.73 -3.95
C SER A 36 -0.40 -6.22 -2.64
N PHE A 37 -1.70 -6.42 -2.42
CA PHE A 37 -2.38 -5.94 -1.22
C PHE A 37 -1.88 -6.63 0.04
N PHE A 38 -1.49 -7.90 -0.04
CA PHE A 38 -0.84 -8.58 1.07
C PHE A 38 0.53 -7.98 1.38
N LEU A 39 1.38 -7.76 0.37
CA LEU A 39 2.72 -7.20 0.57
C LEU A 39 2.68 -5.75 1.06
N TRP A 40 1.78 -4.93 0.50
CA TRP A 40 1.52 -3.56 0.95
C TRP A 40 0.89 -3.50 2.35
N ALA A 41 0.24 -4.56 2.81
CA ALA A 41 -0.16 -4.66 4.22
C ALA A 41 1.03 -5.05 5.10
N LEU A 42 1.79 -6.06 4.68
CA LEU A 42 2.80 -6.71 5.49
C LEU A 42 3.97 -5.79 5.84
N ALA A 43 4.57 -5.13 4.85
CA ALA A 43 5.74 -4.26 5.08
C ALA A 43 5.46 -3.14 6.10
N PRO A 44 4.41 -2.32 5.96
CA PRO A 44 4.14 -1.25 6.90
C PRO A 44 3.67 -1.75 8.28
N ILE A 45 2.99 -2.90 8.37
CA ILE A 45 2.65 -3.51 9.68
C ILE A 45 3.92 -3.95 10.41
N ILE A 46 4.88 -4.57 9.72
CA ILE A 46 6.18 -4.90 10.30
C ILE A 46 6.91 -3.61 10.71
N GLY A 47 6.96 -2.61 9.83
CA GLY A 47 7.58 -1.31 10.11
C GLY A 47 6.95 -0.62 11.34
N THR A 48 5.64 -0.71 11.48
CA THR A 48 4.90 -0.22 12.65
C THR A 48 5.34 -0.93 13.92
N ALA A 49 5.42 -2.27 13.90
CA ALA A 49 5.84 -3.05 15.05
C ALA A 49 7.27 -2.72 15.48
N ILE A 50 8.20 -2.59 14.52
CA ILE A 50 9.59 -2.17 14.77
C ILE A 50 9.62 -0.77 15.40
N THR A 51 8.88 0.17 14.82
CA THR A 51 8.87 1.57 15.27
C THR A 51 8.29 1.70 16.68
N LEU A 52 7.19 0.99 16.98
CA LEU A 52 6.64 0.90 18.33
C LEU A 52 7.63 0.26 19.33
N SER A 53 8.34 -0.80 18.92
CA SER A 53 9.33 -1.44 19.78
C SER A 53 10.51 -0.53 20.15
N ASN A 54 10.76 0.49 19.34
CA ASN A 54 11.77 1.53 19.58
C ASN A 54 11.23 2.74 20.38
N GLY A 55 10.01 2.65 20.92
CA GLY A 55 9.43 3.66 21.81
C GLY A 55 8.70 4.80 21.10
N ALA A 56 8.33 4.62 19.83
CA ALA A 56 7.55 5.61 19.11
C ALA A 56 6.15 5.81 19.71
N GLY A 57 5.66 7.05 19.66
CA GLY A 57 4.32 7.44 20.06
C GLY A 57 3.34 7.49 18.89
N TRP A 58 2.62 8.60 18.78
CA TRP A 58 1.55 8.80 17.77
C TRP A 58 2.07 8.96 16.34
N GLU A 59 3.36 9.23 16.17
CA GLU A 59 4.03 9.36 14.88
C GLU A 59 4.05 8.06 14.06
N VAL A 60 3.75 6.90 14.67
CA VAL A 60 3.65 5.62 13.95
C VAL A 60 2.33 5.45 13.20
N VAL A 61 1.29 6.24 13.54
CA VAL A 61 -0.07 6.08 12.98
C VAL A 61 -0.10 6.13 11.44
N PRO A 62 0.62 7.03 10.74
CA PRO A 62 0.65 7.03 9.29
C PRO A 62 1.19 5.73 8.69
N VAL A 63 2.26 5.17 9.28
CA VAL A 63 2.86 3.90 8.84
C VAL A 63 1.91 2.73 9.09
N PHE A 64 1.25 2.72 10.24
CA PHE A 64 0.21 1.74 10.55
C PHE A 64 -0.93 1.79 9.54
N MET A 65 -1.46 2.98 9.27
CA MET A 65 -2.56 3.17 8.33
C MET A 65 -2.19 2.77 6.89
N ALA A 66 -0.92 2.98 6.50
CA ALA A 66 -0.39 2.54 5.21
C ALA A 66 -0.46 1.02 5.03
N GLY A 67 -0.36 0.23 6.10
CA GLY A 67 -0.52 -1.23 6.06
C GLY A 67 -1.94 -1.71 6.38
N PHE A 68 -2.62 -1.02 7.29
CA PHE A 68 -3.96 -1.39 7.76
C PHE A 68 -5.02 -1.29 6.66
N MET A 69 -4.99 -0.24 5.82
CA MET A 69 -5.96 -0.11 4.74
C MET A 69 -5.79 -1.21 3.66
N PRO A 70 -4.58 -1.50 3.14
CA PRO A 70 -4.35 -2.66 2.29
C PRO A 70 -4.72 -3.99 2.94
N LEU A 71 -4.50 -4.15 4.25
CA LEU A 71 -4.91 -5.36 4.97
C LEU A 71 -6.42 -5.58 4.91
N ILE A 72 -7.21 -4.53 5.17
CA ILE A 72 -8.66 -4.61 5.04
C ILE A 72 -9.05 -5.00 3.63
N ILE A 73 -8.47 -4.36 2.61
CA ILE A 73 -8.75 -4.67 1.21
C ILE A 73 -8.40 -6.13 0.88
N PHE A 74 -7.24 -6.60 1.35
CA PHE A 74 -6.83 -7.99 1.20
C PHE A 74 -7.85 -8.94 1.79
N ILE A 75 -8.28 -8.74 3.04
CA ILE A 75 -9.30 -9.57 3.71
C ILE A 75 -10.63 -9.52 2.95
N VAL A 76 -11.09 -8.32 2.59
CA VAL A 76 -12.35 -8.11 1.86
C VAL A 76 -12.34 -8.79 0.49
N SER A 77 -11.17 -8.91 -0.15
CA SER A 77 -11.03 -9.59 -1.45
C SER A 77 -11.43 -11.08 -1.41
N PHE A 78 -11.52 -11.70 -0.23
CA PHE A 78 -11.94 -13.10 -0.07
C PHE A 78 -13.46 -13.25 0.18
N ILE A 79 -14.16 -12.17 0.51
CA ILE A 79 -15.58 -12.23 0.91
C ILE A 79 -16.47 -12.46 -0.32
N ASN A 80 -16.28 -11.69 -1.39
CA ASN A 80 -17.07 -11.81 -2.61
C ASN A 80 -16.31 -12.58 -3.69
N LYS A 81 -16.86 -13.73 -4.13
CA LYS A 81 -16.27 -14.59 -5.16
C LYS A 81 -16.12 -13.89 -6.52
N ASN A 82 -16.99 -12.93 -6.84
CA ASN A 82 -16.92 -12.16 -8.09
C ASN A 82 -15.71 -11.20 -8.11
N SER A 83 -15.13 -10.91 -6.95
CA SER A 83 -13.95 -10.06 -6.76
C SER A 83 -12.64 -10.84 -6.90
N TYR A 84 -12.71 -12.13 -7.19
CA TYR A 84 -11.52 -12.96 -7.36
C TYR A 84 -10.71 -12.54 -8.58
N TRP A 85 -9.42 -12.31 -8.35
CA TRP A 85 -8.42 -12.16 -9.39
C TRP A 85 -7.58 -13.44 -9.55
N LYS A 86 -7.45 -13.95 -10.77
CA LYS A 86 -6.64 -15.13 -11.05
C LYS A 86 -5.16 -14.74 -11.12
N LEU A 87 -4.38 -15.28 -10.19
CA LEU A 87 -2.93 -15.04 -10.14
C LEU A 87 -2.20 -15.78 -11.28
N GLY A 88 -1.29 -15.07 -11.94
CA GLY A 88 -0.40 -15.57 -12.98
C GLY A 88 1.05 -15.71 -12.50
N LYS A 89 1.93 -16.17 -13.40
CA LYS A 89 3.35 -16.43 -13.09
C LYS A 89 4.08 -15.19 -12.55
N ILE A 90 3.80 -14.02 -13.12
CA ILE A 90 4.45 -12.76 -12.71
C ILE A 90 4.09 -12.42 -11.26
N ASP A 91 2.85 -12.64 -10.84
CA ASP A 91 2.42 -12.36 -9.46
C ASP A 91 3.23 -13.19 -8.45
N TYR A 92 3.46 -14.47 -8.73
CA TYR A 92 4.25 -15.34 -7.86
C TYR A 92 5.75 -14.99 -7.86
N ILE A 93 6.32 -14.65 -9.02
CA ILE A 93 7.72 -14.21 -9.10
C ILE A 93 7.90 -12.93 -8.26
N CYS A 94 6.99 -11.96 -8.42
CA CYS A 94 7.01 -10.72 -7.64
C CYS A 94 6.84 -11.02 -6.15
N PHE A 95 5.95 -11.93 -5.76
CA PHE A 95 5.80 -12.35 -4.37
C PHE A 95 7.10 -12.89 -3.78
N VAL A 96 7.76 -13.84 -4.45
CA VAL A 96 9.01 -14.43 -3.96
C VAL A 96 10.11 -13.37 -3.85
N LEU A 97 10.29 -12.53 -4.87
CA LEU A 97 11.29 -11.48 -4.86
C LEU A 97 11.01 -10.45 -3.76
N ALA A 98 9.76 -10.06 -3.56
CA ALA A 98 9.36 -9.14 -2.49
C ALA A 98 9.66 -9.72 -1.11
N ILE A 99 9.39 -11.01 -0.88
CA ILE A 99 9.72 -11.66 0.39
C ILE A 99 11.24 -11.71 0.60
N ILE A 100 12.03 -12.04 -0.43
CA ILE A 100 13.50 -12.04 -0.34
C ILE A 100 14.01 -10.64 0.04
N THR A 101 13.59 -9.60 -0.68
CA THR A 101 14.03 -8.22 -0.38
C THR A 101 13.51 -7.74 0.97
N MET A 102 12.33 -8.17 1.40
CA MET A 102 11.80 -7.83 2.72
C MET A 102 12.65 -8.45 3.84
N VAL A 103 13.07 -9.71 3.70
CA VAL A 103 13.98 -10.35 4.66
C VAL A 103 15.34 -9.65 4.67
N LEU A 104 15.87 -9.28 3.49
CA LEU A 104 17.12 -8.52 3.40
C LEU A 104 17.00 -7.12 4.02
N TRP A 105 15.85 -6.46 3.90
CA TRP A 105 15.56 -5.19 4.59
C TRP A 105 15.65 -5.35 6.10
N LEU A 106 15.03 -6.40 6.65
CA LEU A 106 15.04 -6.67 8.10
C LEU A 106 16.41 -7.09 8.64
N ALA A 107 17.25 -7.70 7.80
CA ALA A 107 18.60 -8.15 8.17
C ALA A 107 19.70 -7.12 7.89
N ALA A 108 19.38 -5.96 7.33
CA ALA A 108 20.38 -4.98 6.91
C ALA A 108 20.91 -4.14 8.08
N ASP A 109 22.23 -4.20 8.31
CA ASP A 109 22.89 -3.40 9.36
C ASP A 109 23.11 -1.93 8.99
N LYS A 110 23.12 -1.62 7.69
CA LYS A 110 23.39 -0.26 7.18
C LYS A 110 22.08 0.40 6.74
N PRO A 111 21.76 1.63 7.22
CA PRO A 111 20.51 2.32 6.87
C PRO A 111 20.25 2.42 5.37
N LEU A 112 21.28 2.71 4.56
CA LEU A 112 21.13 2.82 3.10
C LEU A 112 20.77 1.48 2.44
N LEU A 113 21.32 0.36 2.93
CA LEU A 113 21.00 -0.97 2.42
C LEU A 113 19.57 -1.36 2.80
N ALA A 114 19.20 -1.13 4.06
CA ALA A 114 17.83 -1.37 4.55
C ALA A 114 16.81 -0.60 3.70
N LEU A 115 17.06 0.69 3.47
CA LEU A 115 16.21 1.53 2.61
C LEU A 115 16.12 0.99 1.17
N SER A 116 17.25 0.60 0.59
CA SER A 116 17.30 0.05 -0.77
C SER A 116 16.46 -1.22 -0.91
N PHE A 117 16.54 -2.12 0.07
CA PHE A 117 15.75 -3.34 0.09
C PHE A 117 14.26 -3.10 0.37
N ALA A 118 13.93 -2.11 1.21
CA ALA A 118 12.55 -1.68 1.42
C ALA A 118 11.92 -1.16 0.12
N ILE A 119 12.62 -0.29 -0.61
CA ILE A 119 12.18 0.21 -1.92
C ILE A 119 12.00 -0.95 -2.92
N ALA A 120 12.95 -1.88 -2.97
CA ALA A 120 12.84 -3.04 -3.85
C ALA A 120 11.60 -3.91 -3.51
N THR A 121 11.31 -4.08 -2.22
CA THR A 121 10.11 -4.80 -1.75
C THR A 121 8.83 -4.13 -2.25
N ASP A 122 8.74 -2.81 -2.12
CA ASP A 122 7.57 -2.04 -2.59
C ASP A 122 7.43 -2.09 -4.12
N LEU A 123 8.53 -2.05 -4.87
CA LEU A 123 8.52 -2.21 -6.32
C LEU A 123 7.92 -3.57 -6.72
N PHE A 124 8.39 -4.66 -6.10
CA PHE A 124 7.85 -5.99 -6.38
C PHE A 124 6.39 -6.15 -5.92
N ALA A 125 5.97 -5.49 -4.83
CA ALA A 125 4.57 -5.44 -4.44
C ALA A 125 3.70 -4.67 -5.45
N TYR A 126 4.25 -3.66 -6.13
CA TYR A 126 3.53 -2.82 -7.08
C TYR A 126 3.29 -3.47 -8.45
N PHE A 127 4.31 -4.16 -8.99
CA PHE A 127 4.29 -4.71 -10.35
C PHE A 127 3.05 -5.56 -10.71
N PRO A 128 2.59 -6.51 -9.86
CA PRO A 128 1.41 -7.32 -10.14
C PRO A 128 0.14 -6.50 -10.37
N THR A 129 -0.10 -5.49 -9.52
CA THR A 129 -1.24 -4.58 -9.67
C THR A 129 -1.05 -3.67 -10.87
N PHE A 130 0.15 -3.15 -11.11
CA PHE A 130 0.41 -2.29 -12.26
C PHE A 130 0.10 -2.97 -13.60
N ILE A 131 0.60 -4.19 -13.80
CA ILE A 131 0.35 -4.96 -15.03
C ILE A 131 -1.14 -5.27 -15.17
N LYS A 132 -1.81 -5.61 -14.05
CA LYS A 132 -3.26 -5.82 -14.02
C LYS A 132 -4.02 -4.56 -14.41
N SER A 133 -3.74 -3.43 -13.79
CA SER A 133 -4.40 -2.14 -14.05
C SER A 133 -4.20 -1.68 -15.50
N TYR A 134 -3.04 -1.97 -16.10
CA TYR A 134 -2.79 -1.64 -17.50
C TYR A 134 -3.58 -2.54 -18.48
N LYS A 135 -3.65 -3.85 -18.21
CA LYS A 135 -4.32 -4.80 -19.10
C LYS A 135 -5.84 -4.89 -18.91
N TYR A 136 -6.31 -4.68 -17.69
CA TYR A 136 -7.70 -4.86 -17.25
C TYR A 136 -8.13 -3.71 -16.33
N PRO A 137 -8.09 -2.45 -16.82
CA PRO A 137 -8.37 -1.26 -16.01
C PRO A 137 -9.76 -1.26 -15.37
N GLU A 138 -10.74 -1.92 -15.98
CA GLU A 138 -12.11 -2.05 -15.48
C GLU A 138 -12.22 -2.83 -14.16
N THR A 139 -11.16 -3.57 -13.80
CA THR A 139 -11.12 -4.39 -12.57
C THR A 139 -10.55 -3.66 -11.36
N GLU A 140 -10.31 -2.34 -11.47
CA GLU A 140 -9.68 -1.50 -10.44
C GLU A 140 -10.47 -0.20 -10.22
N THR A 141 -10.63 0.20 -8.96
CA THR A 141 -11.19 1.51 -8.62
C THR A 141 -10.09 2.57 -8.57
N ALA A 142 -10.02 3.42 -9.61
CA ALA A 142 -8.98 4.44 -9.75
C ALA A 142 -8.87 5.41 -8.56
N LEU A 143 -9.97 5.65 -7.82
CA LEU A 143 -10.00 6.54 -6.66
C LEU A 143 -9.01 6.14 -5.55
N LEU A 144 -8.69 4.84 -5.41
CA LEU A 144 -7.68 4.38 -4.46
C LEU A 144 -6.30 4.98 -4.74
N TYR A 145 -5.98 5.23 -6.01
CA TYR A 145 -4.66 5.70 -6.43
C TYR A 145 -4.64 7.22 -6.63
N ILE A 146 -5.70 7.77 -7.22
CA ILE A 146 -5.78 9.19 -7.57
C ILE A 146 -5.86 10.07 -6.32
N LEU A 147 -6.77 9.76 -5.38
CA LEU A 147 -7.02 10.63 -4.24
C LEU A 147 -5.81 10.78 -3.29
N PRO A 148 -5.11 9.69 -2.90
CA PRO A 148 -3.87 9.82 -2.13
C PRO A 148 -2.76 10.54 -2.91
N THR A 149 -2.63 10.30 -4.22
CA THR A 149 -1.58 10.93 -5.04
C THR A 149 -1.75 12.44 -5.06
N PHE A 150 -2.98 12.93 -5.27
CA PHE A 150 -3.26 14.36 -5.17
C PHE A 150 -2.94 14.89 -3.76
N GLY A 151 -3.36 14.18 -2.71
CA GLY A 151 -3.03 14.54 -1.32
C GLY A 151 -1.52 14.64 -1.05
N ASN A 152 -0.73 13.71 -1.57
CA ASN A 152 0.72 13.65 -1.38
C ASN A 152 1.49 14.71 -2.18
N ILE A 153 1.05 15.04 -3.40
CA ILE A 153 1.65 16.15 -4.18
C ILE A 153 1.58 17.45 -3.38
N PHE A 154 0.45 17.73 -2.73
CA PHE A 154 0.32 18.90 -1.86
C PHE A 154 1.25 18.82 -0.64
N GLY A 155 1.48 17.63 -0.08
CA GLY A 155 2.44 17.43 1.01
C GLY A 155 3.89 17.73 0.62
N ILE A 156 4.32 17.30 -0.57
CA ILE A 156 5.70 17.53 -1.07
C ILE A 156 5.96 19.01 -1.37
N LEU A 157 4.98 19.71 -1.96
CA LEU A 157 5.10 21.15 -2.24
C LEU A 157 5.22 21.99 -0.95
N VAL A 158 4.73 21.46 0.18
CA VAL A 158 4.78 22.10 1.50
C VAL A 158 6.05 21.76 2.27
N ALA A 159 6.69 20.61 2.02
CA ALA A 159 7.89 20.15 2.73
C ALA A 159 9.20 20.85 2.30
N LYS A 160 9.12 21.88 1.45
CA LYS A 160 10.28 22.57 0.88
C LYS A 160 10.74 23.83 1.65
N ASP A 161 10.09 24.13 2.78
CA ASP A 161 10.39 25.29 3.65
C ASP A 161 10.87 24.86 5.05
#